data_AF-A0AAU6ANZ5-F1
#
_entry.id   AF-A0AAU6ANZ5-F1
#
_cell.length_a   1.000
_cell.length_b   1.000
_cell.length_c   1.000
_cell.angle_alpha   90.00
_cell.angle_beta   90.00
_cell.angle_gamma   90.00
#
_symmetry.space_group_name_H-M   'P 1'
#
loop_
_entity.id
_entity.type
_entity.pdbx_description
1 polymer ?
#
loop_
_entity_poly.entity_id
_entity_poly.type
_entity_poly.pdbx_seq_one_letter_code
_entity_poly.pdbx_strand_id
1 'polypeptide(L)'
;MTNQMRSWKYGTALRRPVTVALLIAILTACVSTQAGAASRDTTAGTPGVMVTTYEAVNIRQTPWSTSKLLGSYPANATMLGFCWAHGEPISDNGVVNNDIWVSTGVLNGVKSYFISAVYLKGDSLGGMPVGAQCP
;
A
#
# COMPACT_ATOMS: atom_id res chain seq x y z
N MET A 1 -10.25 -0.38 -29.87
CA MET A 1 -9.26 -1.44 -29.57
C MET A 1 -9.72 -2.11 -28.29
N THR A 2 -9.99 -3.40 -28.15
CA THR A 2 -9.85 -4.60 -29.00
C THR A 2 -10.68 -5.62 -28.16
N ASN A 3 -11.74 -6.24 -28.70
CA ASN A 3 -11.65 -7.59 -29.27
C ASN A 3 -11.39 -8.62 -28.13
N GLN A 4 -12.20 -9.64 -27.88
CA GLN A 4 -12.34 -10.82 -28.73
C GLN A 4 -13.33 -11.81 -28.07
N MET A 5 -14.25 -12.32 -28.88
CA MET A 5 -14.41 -13.75 -29.24
C MET A 5 -15.01 -14.63 -28.14
N ARG A 6 -16.29 -15.02 -28.27
CA ARG A 6 -16.83 -16.06 -29.19
C ARG A 6 -16.17 -17.42 -28.92
N SER A 7 -16.89 -18.35 -28.30
CA SER A 7 -17.95 -19.19 -28.89
C SER A 7 -17.37 -20.45 -29.49
N TRP A 8 -17.99 -21.61 -29.21
CA TRP A 8 -18.26 -22.76 -30.10
C TRP A 8 -18.48 -24.03 -29.24
N LYS A 9 -19.42 -24.97 -29.48
CA LYS A 9 -20.38 -25.22 -30.56
C LYS A 9 -21.60 -26.00 -30.09
N TYR A 10 -22.66 -25.79 -30.86
CA TYR A 10 -23.92 -26.50 -31.00
C TYR A 10 -23.81 -27.99 -31.39
N GLY A 11 -24.83 -28.76 -31.00
CA GLY A 11 -25.16 -30.09 -31.54
C GLY A 11 -26.66 -30.41 -31.37
N THR A 12 -27.43 -30.11 -32.43
CA THR A 12 -28.83 -30.49 -32.79
C THR A 12 -29.09 -32.01 -32.77
N ALA A 13 -30.29 -32.62 -32.68
CA ALA A 13 -31.68 -32.32 -33.09
C ALA A 13 -32.65 -33.38 -32.49
N LEU A 14 -34.00 -33.17 -32.50
CA LEU A 14 -35.00 -34.02 -33.21
C LEU A 14 -36.50 -33.60 -32.97
N ARG A 15 -37.18 -33.23 -34.08
CA ARG A 15 -38.57 -33.55 -34.58
C ARG A 15 -39.82 -33.31 -33.65
N ARG A 16 -40.62 -32.23 -33.81
CA ARG A 16 -41.84 -31.92 -34.67
C ARG A 16 -43.15 -32.69 -34.29
N PRO A 17 -44.43 -32.18 -34.46
CA PRO A 17 -44.93 -30.90 -35.04
C PRO A 17 -46.14 -30.16 -34.33
N VAL A 18 -46.20 -28.82 -34.46
CA VAL A 18 -47.35 -27.93 -34.86
C VAL A 18 -48.64 -27.98 -33.98
N THR A 19 -49.16 -26.93 -33.32
CA THR A 19 -49.61 -25.61 -33.85
C THR A 19 -50.14 -24.67 -32.72
N VAL A 20 -50.09 -23.36 -33.00
CA VAL A 20 -50.91 -22.22 -32.50
C VAL A 20 -50.62 -21.60 -31.12
N ALA A 21 -49.81 -20.53 -31.21
CA ALA A 21 -50.04 -19.16 -30.72
C ALA A 21 -50.68 -18.90 -29.34
N LEU A 22 -49.97 -18.14 -28.50
CA LEU A 22 -50.50 -16.83 -28.07
C LEU A 22 -49.33 -15.88 -27.76
N LEU A 23 -49.36 -14.71 -28.40
CA LEU A 23 -48.52 -13.55 -28.13
C LEU A 23 -48.90 -12.93 -26.78
N ILE A 24 -47.90 -12.71 -25.93
CA ILE A 24 -47.96 -11.75 -24.82
C ILE A 24 -46.54 -11.23 -24.59
N ALA A 25 -46.27 -10.05 -25.17
CA ALA A 25 -45.12 -9.24 -24.83
C ALA A 25 -45.32 -8.69 -23.42
N ILE A 26 -44.41 -9.03 -22.50
CA ILE A 26 -44.24 -8.29 -21.25
C ILE A 26 -42.78 -7.85 -21.21
N LEU A 27 -42.54 -6.59 -21.55
CA LEU A 27 -41.29 -5.90 -21.20
C LEU A 27 -41.23 -5.81 -19.67
N THR A 28 -40.51 -6.71 -19.02
CA THR A 28 -40.07 -6.50 -17.65
C THR A 28 -38.62 -6.05 -17.71
N ALA A 29 -38.43 -4.72 -17.72
CA ALA A 29 -37.14 -4.11 -17.49
C ALA A 29 -36.69 -4.44 -16.06
N CYS A 30 -35.80 -5.43 -15.89
CA CYS A 30 -35.08 -5.62 -14.64
C CYS A 30 -34.10 -4.45 -14.48
N VAL A 31 -34.55 -3.41 -13.77
CA VAL A 31 -33.66 -2.37 -13.25
C VAL A 31 -32.82 -3.03 -12.15
N SER A 32 -31.59 -3.40 -12.49
CA SER A 32 -30.61 -3.84 -11.50
C SER A 32 -30.15 -2.62 -10.71
N THR A 33 -30.82 -2.33 -9.60
CA THR A 33 -30.32 -1.46 -8.53
C THR A 33 -29.07 -2.11 -7.94
N GLN A 34 -27.93 -1.82 -8.53
CA GLN A 34 -26.63 -2.12 -7.94
C GLN A 34 -26.44 -1.12 -6.80
N ALA A 35 -26.88 -1.51 -5.61
CA ALA A 35 -26.42 -0.91 -4.39
C ALA A 35 -24.90 -1.11 -4.35
N GLY A 36 -24.16 -0.07 -4.74
CA GLY A 36 -22.72 -0.04 -4.61
C GLY A 36 -22.39 -0.23 -3.14
N ALA A 37 -21.92 -1.42 -2.78
CA ALA A 37 -21.18 -1.59 -1.55
C ALA A 37 -19.97 -0.66 -1.67
N ALA A 38 -20.02 0.47 -0.97
CA ALA A 38 -18.84 1.26 -0.73
C ALA A 38 -17.88 0.35 0.04
N SER A 39 -16.94 -0.27 -0.68
CA SER A 39 -15.74 -0.82 -0.10
C SER A 39 -15.05 0.35 0.58
N ARG A 40 -15.31 0.52 1.89
CA ARG A 40 -14.40 1.26 2.75
C ARG A 40 -13.12 0.44 2.70
N ASP A 41 -12.24 0.85 1.80
CA ASP A 41 -10.84 0.50 1.83
C ASP A 41 -10.31 1.05 3.15
N THR A 42 -10.53 0.27 4.20
CA THR A 42 -9.85 0.48 5.46
C THR A 42 -8.49 -0.09 5.16
N THR A 43 -7.62 0.73 4.57
CA THR A 43 -6.18 0.49 4.64
C THR A 43 -5.88 0.47 6.13
N ALA A 44 -6.01 -0.70 6.73
CA ALA A 44 -5.51 -0.98 8.06
C ALA A 44 -4.02 -0.67 7.92
N GLY A 45 -3.61 0.50 8.41
CA GLY A 45 -2.23 0.94 8.31
C GLY A 45 -1.37 -0.19 8.82
N THR A 46 -0.37 -0.60 8.02
CA THR A 46 0.53 -1.70 8.37
C THR A 46 0.94 -1.52 9.83
N PRO A 47 0.64 -2.49 10.72
CA PRO A 47 1.01 -2.37 12.11
C PRO A 47 2.52 -2.12 12.15
N GLY A 48 2.94 -1.08 12.87
CA GLY A 48 4.34 -0.70 12.93
C GLY A 48 5.19 -1.88 13.41
N VAL A 49 6.44 -1.93 12.95
CA VAL A 49 7.41 -2.93 13.40
C VAL A 49 8.41 -2.28 14.35
N MET A 50 9.02 -3.06 15.23
CA MET A 50 10.08 -2.54 16.08
C MET A 50 11.36 -2.40 15.26
N VAL A 51 11.97 -1.22 15.30
CA VAL A 51 13.29 -0.94 14.76
C VAL A 51 14.23 -0.56 15.89
N THR A 52 15.52 -0.83 15.73
CA THR A 52 16.53 -0.57 16.75
C THR A 52 17.66 0.26 16.15
N THR A 53 18.04 1.34 16.81
CA THR A 53 19.22 2.13 16.43
C THR A 53 20.50 1.39 16.80
N TYR A 54 21.54 1.42 15.97
CA TYR A 54 22.87 0.94 16.42
C TYR A 54 23.70 2.07 17.05
N GLU A 55 23.41 3.33 16.70
CA GLU A 55 24.01 4.52 17.28
C GLU A 55 22.97 5.63 17.49
N ALA A 56 23.38 6.80 17.97
CA ALA A 56 22.48 7.92 18.15
C ALA A 56 22.04 8.50 16.79
N VAL A 57 20.74 8.80 16.63
CA VAL A 57 20.19 9.32 15.37
C VAL A 57 19.25 10.49 15.60
N ASN A 58 19.32 11.47 14.70
CA ASN A 58 18.44 12.64 14.70
C ASN A 58 17.05 12.31 14.16
N ILE A 59 16.02 12.80 14.85
CA ILE A 59 14.62 12.73 14.41
C ILE A 59 14.33 14.00 13.60
N ARG A 60 13.92 13.81 12.35
CA ARG A 60 13.69 14.85 11.36
C ARG A 60 12.21 14.93 11.00
N GLN A 61 11.69 16.12 10.74
CA GLN A 61 10.26 16.25 10.40
C GLN A 61 9.92 15.60 9.05
N THR A 62 10.83 15.70 8.08
CA THR A 62 10.72 15.08 6.74
C THR A 62 11.99 14.24 6.49
N PRO A 63 12.04 13.36 5.46
CA PRO A 63 13.17 12.47 5.23
C PRO A 63 14.37 13.20 4.59
N TRP A 64 14.79 14.29 5.22
CA TRP A 64 15.91 15.15 4.84
C TRP A 64 16.69 15.54 6.10
N SER A 65 18.02 15.47 6.02
CA SER A 65 18.95 15.81 7.09
C SER A 65 18.89 17.28 7.48
N THR A 66 18.48 18.15 6.57
CA THR A 66 18.32 19.60 6.81
C THR A 66 16.92 19.99 7.28
N SER A 67 15.97 19.05 7.31
CA SER A 67 14.63 19.34 7.81
C SER A 67 14.64 19.58 9.33
N LYS A 68 13.54 20.16 9.82
CA LYS A 68 13.37 20.53 11.23
C LYS A 68 13.79 19.38 12.14
N LEU A 69 14.77 19.64 13.01
CA LEU A 69 15.20 18.72 14.05
C LEU A 69 14.12 18.69 15.14
N LEU A 70 13.61 17.49 15.42
CA LEU A 70 12.56 17.27 16.42
C LEU A 70 13.09 16.63 17.70
N GLY A 71 14.31 16.08 17.65
CA GLY A 71 14.98 15.42 18.76
C GLY A 71 15.98 14.39 18.26
N SER A 72 16.32 13.43 19.12
CA SER A 72 17.17 12.30 18.77
C SER A 72 16.78 11.05 19.56
N TYR A 73 17.10 9.89 18.99
CA TYR A 73 17.14 8.64 19.74
C TYR A 73 18.60 8.31 20.11
N PRO A 74 18.86 7.80 21.32
CA PRO A 74 20.19 7.31 21.68
C PRO A 74 20.50 6.00 20.95
N ALA A 75 21.75 5.56 21.03
CA ALA A 75 22.18 4.24 20.55
C ALA A 75 21.41 3.11 21.26
N ASN A 76 21.14 2.02 20.54
CA ASN A 76 20.40 0.85 21.03
C ASN A 76 18.96 1.13 21.50
N ALA A 77 18.41 2.29 21.15
CA ALA A 77 17.00 2.56 21.38
C ALA A 77 16.15 1.71 20.44
N THR A 78 15.09 1.11 20.98
CA THR A 78 14.12 0.33 20.20
C THR A 78 12.78 1.05 20.23
N MET A 79 12.21 1.29 19.05
CA MET A 79 10.98 2.06 18.88
C MET A 79 10.13 1.52 17.74
N LEU A 80 8.90 2.00 17.66
CA LEU A 80 7.98 1.65 16.58
C LEU A 80 8.35 2.43 15.30
N GLY A 81 8.63 1.70 14.22
CA GLY A 81 8.70 2.20 12.85
C GLY A 81 7.37 1.94 12.14
N PHE A 82 6.75 2.97 11.59
CA PHE A 82 5.45 2.88 10.94
C PHE A 82 5.53 2.56 9.46
N CYS A 83 6.45 3.20 8.76
CA CYS A 83 6.68 3.02 7.33
C CYS A 83 8.06 3.56 6.93
N TRP A 84 8.52 3.19 5.74
CA TRP A 84 9.76 3.72 5.14
C TRP A 84 9.48 4.57 3.91
N ALA A 85 10.33 5.54 3.63
CA ALA A 85 10.25 6.41 2.46
C ALA A 85 11.63 6.68 1.87
N HIS A 86 11.69 6.99 0.58
CA HIS A 86 12.87 7.57 -0.04
C HIS A 86 13.00 9.05 0.35
N GLY A 87 14.23 9.49 0.58
CA GLY A 87 14.57 10.84 0.98
C GLY A 87 15.97 11.24 0.55
N GLU A 88 16.63 12.06 1.36
CA GLU A 88 18.03 12.40 1.15
C GLU A 88 18.93 11.16 1.30
N PRO A 89 19.78 10.84 0.32
CA PRO A 89 20.80 9.80 0.47
C PRO A 89 21.83 10.20 1.53
N ILE A 90 21.99 9.34 2.53
CA ILE A 90 23.02 9.51 3.56
C ILE A 90 24.12 8.49 3.33
N SER A 91 25.37 8.95 3.44
CA SER A 91 26.56 8.10 3.45
C SER A 91 27.27 8.30 4.78
N ASP A 92 27.19 7.30 5.66
CA ASP A 92 27.85 7.32 6.97
C ASP A 92 28.11 5.89 7.46
N ASN A 93 29.08 5.73 8.37
CA ASN A 93 29.40 4.47 9.04
C ASN A 93 29.52 3.22 8.14
N GLY A 94 30.11 3.42 6.95
CA GLY A 94 30.33 2.36 5.97
C GLY A 94 29.10 2.02 5.11
N VAL A 95 27.95 2.64 5.37
CA VAL A 95 26.78 2.62 4.50
C VAL A 95 26.89 3.79 3.53
N VAL A 96 26.81 3.53 2.23
CA VAL A 96 26.98 4.54 1.19
C VAL A 96 25.66 4.74 0.46
N ASN A 97 25.26 6.00 0.29
CA ASN A 97 24.09 6.43 -0.49
C ASN A 97 22.80 5.68 -0.16
N ASN A 98 22.52 5.45 1.12
CA ASN A 98 21.22 4.91 1.51
C ASN A 98 20.22 6.07 1.69
N ASP A 99 19.20 6.07 0.85
CA ASP A 99 18.15 7.09 0.79
C ASP A 99 16.87 6.68 1.55
N ILE A 100 16.93 5.60 2.32
CA ILE A 100 15.79 5.11 3.10
C ILE A 100 15.71 5.82 4.45
N TRP A 101 14.51 6.31 4.75
CA TRP A 101 14.15 6.93 6.02
C TRP A 101 12.92 6.25 6.62
N VAL A 102 12.94 5.98 7.92
CA VAL A 102 11.85 5.32 8.65
C VAL A 102 11.08 6.36 9.46
N SER A 103 9.77 6.42 9.26
CA SER A 103 8.87 7.25 10.09
C SER A 103 8.61 6.56 11.43
N THR A 104 8.86 7.27 12.54
CA THR A 104 8.60 6.80 13.90
C THR A 104 7.44 7.53 14.58
N GLY A 105 6.67 8.32 13.83
CA GLY A 105 5.54 9.06 14.37
C GLY A 105 4.58 9.60 13.32
N VAL A 106 3.56 10.31 13.81
CA VAL A 106 2.53 10.94 12.98
C VAL A 106 2.37 12.40 13.44
N LEU A 107 2.45 13.33 12.50
CA LEU A 107 2.20 14.76 12.74
C LEU A 107 1.01 15.19 11.87
N ASN A 108 -0.05 15.70 12.50
CA ASN A 108 -1.26 16.16 11.80
C ASN A 108 -1.89 15.10 10.86
N GLY A 109 -1.87 13.82 11.28
CA GLY A 109 -2.39 12.71 10.48
C GLY A 109 -1.45 12.20 9.38
N VAL A 110 -0.29 12.84 9.18
CA VAL A 110 0.70 12.47 8.17
C VAL A 110 1.91 11.80 8.82
N LYS A 111 2.47 10.79 8.15
CA LYS A 111 3.72 10.12 8.58
C LYS A 111 4.84 11.15 8.67
N SER A 112 5.47 11.20 9.83
CA SER A 112 6.46 12.22 10.20
C SER A 112 7.50 11.60 11.14
N TYR A 113 8.39 12.42 11.71
CA TYR A 113 9.42 11.97 12.65
C TYR A 113 10.33 10.90 12.01
N PHE A 114 10.98 11.27 10.92
CA PHE A 114 11.84 10.39 10.14
C PHE A 114 13.24 10.27 10.74
N ILE A 115 13.79 9.06 10.71
CA ILE A 115 15.19 8.76 11.01
C ILE A 115 15.80 8.01 9.82
N SER A 116 17.06 8.27 9.50
CA SER A 116 17.71 7.58 8.37
C SER A 116 18.00 6.12 8.74
N ALA A 117 17.69 5.20 7.81
CA ALA A 117 17.95 3.77 7.97
C ALA A 117 19.45 3.45 8.08
N VAL A 118 20.32 4.38 7.66
CA VAL A 118 21.78 4.30 7.87
C VAL A 118 22.15 4.09 9.33
N TYR A 119 21.31 4.50 10.28
CA TYR A 119 21.55 4.43 11.71
C TYR A 119 20.77 3.31 12.42
N LEU A 120 20.08 2.46 11.65
CA LEU A 120 19.26 1.35 12.14
C LEU A 120 19.97 0.02 11.96
N LYS A 121 19.75 -0.91 12.90
CA LYS A 121 20.14 -2.31 12.75
C LYS A 121 19.25 -2.97 11.71
N GLY A 122 19.81 -3.87 10.91
CA GLY A 122 19.05 -4.68 9.95
C GLY A 122 19.60 -4.56 8.53
N ASP A 123 18.69 -4.64 7.57
CA ASP A 123 18.97 -4.48 6.14
C ASP A 123 18.94 -3.00 5.71
N SER A 124 18.99 -2.74 4.40
CA SER A 124 18.93 -1.37 3.86
C SER A 124 17.64 -0.62 4.21
N LEU A 125 16.57 -1.34 4.59
CA LEU A 125 15.30 -0.77 5.04
C LEU A 125 15.27 -0.55 6.57
N GLY A 126 16.37 -0.80 7.27
CA GLY A 126 16.44 -0.68 8.73
C GLY A 126 15.54 -1.69 9.45
N GLY A 127 15.34 -2.87 8.86
CA GLY A 127 14.47 -3.92 9.39
C GLY A 127 12.97 -3.71 9.10
N MET A 128 12.62 -2.71 8.29
CA MET A 128 11.23 -2.50 7.85
C MET A 128 10.83 -3.51 6.75
N PRO A 129 9.58 -4.01 6.75
CA PRO A 129 9.08 -4.83 5.65
C PRO A 129 9.08 -4.06 4.32
N VAL A 130 9.42 -4.74 3.22
CA VAL A 130 9.39 -4.15 1.87
C VAL A 130 8.02 -3.54 1.53
N GLY A 131 6.92 -4.15 1.98
CA GLY A 131 5.56 -3.63 1.76
C GLY A 131 5.14 -2.46 2.66
N ALA A 132 5.98 -2.03 3.61
CA ALA A 132 5.65 -0.96 4.57
C ALA A 132 6.11 0.43 4.09
N GLN A 133 5.95 0.73 2.80
CA GLN A 133 6.27 2.05 2.26
C GLN A 133 5.25 3.10 2.72
N CYS A 134 5.71 4.33 3.01
CA CYS A 134 4.81 5.41 3.38
C CYS A 134 3.89 5.77 2.19
N PRO A 135 2.61 6.08 2.44
CA PRO A 135 1.64 6.47 1.42
C PRO A 135 1.95 7.84 0.81
#